data_AF-A0A524K6T0-F1
#
_entry.id   AF-A0A524K6T0-F1
#
_cell.length_a   1.000
_cell.length_b   1.000
_cell.length_c   1.000
_cell.angle_alpha   90.00
_cell.angle_beta   90.00
_cell.angle_gamma   90.00
#
_symmetry.space_group_name_H-M   'P 1'
#
loop_
_entity.id
_entity.type
_entity.pdbx_description
1 polymer ?
#
loop_
_entity_poly.entity_id
_entity_poly.type
_entity_poly.pdbx_seq_one_letter_code
_entity_poly.pdbx_strand_id
1 'polypeptide(L)'
;MSPETREAIDGLLRDNRVVVFMKGNRAQPQCGFSAKTVAALDMMLPDYISIDVLQNTDIRDGIKAYGNWPTIPQLYVNGELIGGSDIVTEMFESGELGSVLGMAEPAGKLPDIAIDPAAADIMANAIQSQPDNAIHLKINASFEHSMSLAPPRPGSLTVVSGPVSLQLDRWSASRADGLRVRVRESLQGQGFNFDNPNAPPPVKTMTVQELKAAFDRHETPWLFDVRGDDERATASLPAARPWNEDSVRAVDALPPDTPIIFFCHRGGRSLAAAERYRRRGYTNLYNLTGGIDAWSREIDDSVPIY
;
A
#
# COMPACT_ATOMS: atom_id res chain seq x y z
N MET A 1 5.14 31.87 -9.88
CA MET A 1 5.83 30.61 -9.58
C MET A 1 7.26 30.73 -10.08
N SER A 2 8.25 30.39 -9.27
CA SER A 2 9.67 30.43 -9.67
C SER A 2 10.02 29.25 -10.60
N PRO A 3 11.10 29.34 -11.39
CA PRO A 3 11.59 28.24 -12.21
C PRO A 3 11.91 26.99 -11.40
N GLU A 4 12.50 27.14 -10.21
CA GLU A 4 12.91 26.03 -9.34
C GLU A 4 11.69 25.25 -8.82
N THR A 5 10.63 25.96 -8.41
CA THR A 5 9.38 25.32 -7.97
C THR A 5 8.68 24.61 -9.13
N ARG A 6 8.73 25.19 -10.33
CA ARG A 6 8.18 24.55 -11.54
C ARG A 6 8.92 23.24 -11.83
N GLU A 7 10.25 23.27 -11.89
CA GLU A 7 11.07 22.09 -12.14
C GLU A 7 10.85 20.99 -11.09
N ALA A 8 10.70 21.38 -9.81
CA ALA A 8 10.38 20.43 -8.75
C ALA A 8 9.01 19.75 -8.95
N ILE A 9 7.97 20.49 -9.37
CA ILE A 9 6.66 19.93 -9.68
C ILE A 9 6.74 19.03 -10.92
N ASP A 10 7.41 19.49 -11.98
CA ASP A 10 7.59 18.73 -13.23
C ASP A 10 8.32 17.41 -12.97
N GLY A 11 9.38 17.41 -12.17
CA GLY A 11 10.07 16.19 -11.75
C GLY A 11 9.16 15.22 -11.00
N LEU A 12 8.42 15.71 -10.00
CA LEU A 12 7.48 14.87 -9.23
C LEU A 12 6.43 14.19 -10.12
N LEU A 13 5.86 14.95 -11.08
CA LEU A 13 4.82 14.49 -11.99
C LEU A 13 5.34 13.56 -13.10
N ARG A 14 6.56 13.79 -13.57
CA ARG A 14 7.22 12.94 -14.56
C ARG A 14 7.63 11.59 -13.96
N ASP A 15 8.18 11.60 -12.76
CA ASP A 15 8.79 10.43 -12.15
C ASP A 15 7.75 9.51 -11.48
N ASN A 16 6.50 9.98 -11.31
CA ASN A 16 5.44 9.25 -10.61
C ASN A 16 4.11 9.29 -11.38
N ARG A 17 3.56 8.10 -11.64
CA ARG A 17 2.29 7.94 -12.35
C ARG A 17 1.10 8.61 -11.66
N VAL A 18 0.99 8.48 -10.34
CA VAL A 18 -0.13 9.01 -9.54
C VAL A 18 0.44 9.83 -8.39
N VAL A 19 0.12 11.12 -8.38
CA VAL A 19 0.62 12.08 -7.39
C VAL A 19 -0.55 12.85 -6.81
N VAL A 20 -0.63 12.93 -5.49
CA VAL A 20 -1.59 13.80 -4.80
C VAL A 20 -0.87 14.88 -4.01
N PHE A 21 -1.14 16.14 -4.34
CA PHE A 21 -0.73 17.27 -3.53
C PHE A 21 -1.81 17.50 -2.48
N MET A 22 -1.48 17.40 -1.19
CA MET A 22 -2.46 17.38 -0.11
C MET A 22 -1.94 18.05 1.17
N LYS A 23 -2.85 18.29 2.12
CA LYS A 23 -2.48 18.82 3.45
C LYS A 23 -2.21 17.64 4.39
N GLY A 24 -0.98 17.51 4.87
CA GLY A 24 -0.48 16.29 5.49
C GLY A 24 0.00 15.27 4.46
N ASN A 25 0.07 14.00 4.84
CA ASN A 25 0.50 12.91 3.94
C ASN A 25 -0.49 11.74 3.97
N ARG A 26 -0.30 10.73 3.12
CA ARG A 26 -1.16 9.54 3.03
C ARG A 26 -1.45 8.89 4.39
N ALA A 27 -0.44 8.76 5.26
CA ALA A 27 -0.60 8.14 6.58
C ALA A 27 -1.28 9.06 7.61
N GLN A 28 -1.08 10.37 7.48
CA GLN A 28 -1.59 11.38 8.41
C GLN A 28 -2.15 12.59 7.64
N PRO A 29 -3.35 12.45 7.04
CA PRO A 29 -4.02 13.58 6.40
C PRO A 29 -4.43 14.62 7.44
N GLN A 30 -4.11 15.90 7.19
CA GLN A 30 -4.39 17.02 8.11
C GLN A 30 -5.59 17.87 7.68
N CYS A 31 -6.38 17.37 6.72
CA CYS A 31 -7.58 18.04 6.22
C CYS A 31 -8.61 17.01 5.75
N GLY A 32 -9.89 17.22 6.05
CA GLY A 32 -10.97 16.30 5.68
C GLY A 32 -11.07 16.01 4.17
N PHE A 33 -10.85 17.02 3.32
CA PHE A 33 -10.80 16.83 1.85
C PHE A 33 -9.61 15.98 1.41
N SER A 34 -8.45 16.20 2.03
CA SER A 34 -7.26 15.37 1.80
C SER A 34 -7.49 13.92 2.26
N ALA A 35 -8.15 13.71 3.40
CA ALA A 35 -8.52 12.39 3.89
C ALA A 35 -9.50 11.65 2.96
N LYS A 36 -10.52 12.34 2.42
CA LYS A 36 -11.45 11.76 1.44
C LYS A 36 -10.74 11.29 0.17
N THR A 37 -9.84 12.12 -0.36
CA THR A 37 -9.05 11.78 -1.55
C THR A 37 -8.16 10.57 -1.30
N VAL A 38 -7.47 10.52 -0.16
CA VAL A 38 -6.67 9.36 0.26
C VAL A 38 -7.54 8.11 0.37
N ALA A 39 -8.71 8.19 1.01
CA ALA A 39 -9.60 7.03 1.18
C ALA A 39 -10.07 6.43 -0.15
N ALA A 40 -10.36 7.27 -1.16
CA ALA A 40 -10.71 6.82 -2.50
C ALA A 40 -9.53 6.13 -3.19
N LEU A 41 -8.35 6.75 -3.16
CA LEU A 41 -7.14 6.20 -3.78
C LEU A 41 -6.69 4.90 -3.11
N ASP A 42 -6.68 4.83 -1.78
CA ASP A 42 -6.29 3.62 -1.03
C ASP A 42 -7.19 2.42 -1.31
N MET A 43 -8.47 2.67 -1.61
CA MET A 43 -9.41 1.60 -1.97
C MET A 43 -9.02 0.93 -3.29
N MET A 44 -8.40 1.68 -4.21
CA MET A 44 -8.15 1.26 -5.59
C MET A 44 -6.70 0.91 -5.85
N LEU A 45 -5.77 1.67 -5.28
CA LEU A 45 -4.34 1.63 -5.60
C LEU A 45 -3.53 1.11 -4.42
N PRO A 46 -2.63 0.14 -4.66
CA PRO A 46 -1.72 -0.31 -3.61
C PRO A 46 -0.68 0.77 -3.27
N ASP A 47 -0.31 1.61 -4.23
CA ASP A 47 0.75 2.61 -4.06
C ASP A 47 0.54 3.86 -4.93
N TYR A 48 0.93 5.02 -4.40
CA TYR A 48 0.97 6.33 -5.05
C TYR A 48 1.76 7.32 -4.16
N ILE A 49 2.20 8.45 -4.71
CA ILE A 49 2.94 9.46 -3.95
C ILE A 49 1.99 10.56 -3.44
N SER A 50 2.18 10.96 -2.18
CA SER A 50 1.54 12.14 -1.59
C SER A 50 2.58 13.21 -1.24
N ILE A 51 2.31 14.46 -1.64
CA ILE A 51 3.15 15.62 -1.35
C ILE A 51 2.45 16.50 -0.31
N ASP A 52 3.06 16.66 0.87
CA ASP A 52 2.54 17.52 1.92
C ASP A 52 2.86 18.99 1.63
N VAL A 53 1.85 19.72 1.15
CA VAL A 53 1.99 21.14 0.81
C VAL A 53 2.08 22.03 2.06
N LEU A 54 1.87 21.50 3.27
CA LEU A 54 2.04 22.26 4.50
C LEU A 54 3.52 22.42 4.87
N GLN A 55 4.38 21.50 4.41
CA GLN A 55 5.83 21.57 4.65
C GLN A 55 6.55 22.51 3.68
N ASN A 56 5.91 22.89 2.57
CA ASN A 56 6.52 23.73 1.54
C ASN A 56 5.49 24.69 0.92
N THR A 57 5.53 25.96 1.34
CA THR A 57 4.64 27.02 0.86
C THR A 57 4.81 27.32 -0.62
N ASP A 58 6.04 27.22 -1.16
CA ASP A 58 6.29 27.48 -2.58
C ASP A 58 5.62 26.41 -3.45
N ILE A 59 5.70 25.14 -3.06
CA ILE A 59 4.98 24.05 -3.72
C ILE A 59 3.46 24.24 -3.57
N ARG A 60 2.99 24.67 -2.38
CA ARG A 60 1.56 24.90 -2.13
C ARG A 60 0.93 25.93 -3.06
N ASP A 61 1.60 27.05 -3.27
CA ASP A 61 1.10 28.11 -4.14
C ASP A 61 1.47 27.85 -5.61
N GLY A 62 2.63 27.23 -5.83
CA GLY A 62 3.10 26.77 -7.13
C GLY A 62 2.13 25.80 -7.79
N ILE A 63 1.69 24.75 -7.09
CA ILE A 63 0.81 23.73 -7.69
C ILE A 63 -0.57 24.28 -8.07
N LYS A 64 -1.08 25.27 -7.33
CA LYS A 64 -2.32 25.96 -7.70
C LYS A 64 -2.17 26.73 -9.00
N ALA A 65 -1.05 27.44 -9.17
CA ALA A 65 -0.76 28.16 -10.40
C ALA A 65 -0.43 27.21 -11.56
N TYR A 66 0.24 26.08 -11.28
CA TYR A 66 0.63 25.06 -12.25
C TYR A 66 -0.61 24.42 -12.91
N GLY A 67 -1.53 23.89 -12.11
CA GLY A 67 -2.75 23.25 -12.59
C GLY A 67 -3.89 24.22 -12.93
N ASN A 68 -3.66 25.54 -12.77
CA ASN A 68 -4.71 26.56 -12.82
C ASN A 68 -5.94 26.19 -11.94
N TRP A 69 -5.66 25.69 -10.73
CA TRP A 69 -6.65 25.12 -9.83
C TRP A 69 -6.47 25.65 -8.40
N PRO A 70 -7.47 26.31 -7.80
CA PRO A 70 -7.24 27.10 -6.58
C PRO A 70 -7.19 26.28 -5.28
N THR A 71 -7.72 25.05 -5.27
CA THR A 71 -7.92 24.27 -4.05
C THR A 71 -6.93 23.10 -3.89
N ILE A 72 -6.86 22.56 -2.68
CA ILE A 72 -6.06 21.39 -2.28
C ILE A 72 -7.00 20.46 -1.50
N PRO A 73 -6.99 19.14 -1.73
CA PRO A 73 -6.01 18.37 -2.51
C PRO A 73 -6.15 18.53 -4.04
N GLN A 74 -5.10 18.17 -4.77
CA GLN A 74 -5.10 18.01 -6.23
C GLN A 74 -4.52 16.65 -6.60
N LEU A 75 -5.27 15.86 -7.38
CA LEU A 75 -4.82 14.59 -7.93
C LEU A 75 -4.30 14.80 -9.36
N TYR A 76 -3.10 14.28 -9.62
CA TYR A 76 -2.51 14.20 -10.94
C TYR A 76 -2.28 12.73 -11.32
N VAL A 77 -2.56 12.39 -12.58
CA VAL A 77 -2.31 11.06 -13.15
C VAL A 77 -1.60 11.24 -14.49
N ASN A 78 -0.45 10.57 -14.66
CA ASN A 78 0.44 10.73 -15.83
C ASN A 78 0.80 12.20 -16.11
N GLY A 79 0.98 13.00 -15.05
CA GLY A 79 1.28 14.44 -15.15
C GLY A 79 0.07 15.35 -15.46
N GLU A 80 -1.11 14.79 -15.70
CA GLU A 80 -2.33 15.57 -15.98
C GLU A 80 -3.17 15.76 -14.72
N LEU A 81 -3.71 16.98 -14.54
CA LEU A 81 -4.61 17.28 -13.42
C LEU A 81 -5.96 16.59 -13.62
N ILE A 82 -6.34 15.74 -12.67
CA ILE A 82 -7.66 15.10 -12.64
C ILE A 82 -8.67 15.98 -11.92
N GLY A 83 -8.27 16.55 -10.78
CA GLY A 83 -9.12 17.51 -10.05
C GLY A 83 -8.89 17.54 -8.55
N GLY A 84 -9.80 18.22 -7.86
CA GLY A 84 -9.84 18.31 -6.40
C GLY A 84 -10.62 17.16 -5.74
N SER A 85 -10.76 17.23 -4.41
CA SER A 85 -11.39 16.16 -3.61
C SER A 85 -12.80 15.79 -4.07
N ASP A 86 -13.64 16.76 -4.45
CA ASP A 86 -15.04 16.49 -4.80
C ASP A 86 -15.11 15.73 -6.12
N ILE A 87 -14.36 16.16 -7.14
CA ILE A 87 -14.22 15.46 -8.43
C ILE A 87 -13.71 14.04 -8.21
N VAL A 88 -12.64 13.86 -7.43
CA VAL A 88 -12.10 12.52 -7.17
C VAL A 88 -13.12 11.62 -6.48
N THR A 89 -13.90 12.16 -5.55
CA THR A 89 -14.92 11.38 -4.83
C THR A 89 -16.09 11.03 -5.75
N GLU A 90 -16.56 11.96 -6.57
CA GLU A 90 -17.62 11.73 -7.56
C GLU A 90 -17.20 10.70 -8.62
N MET A 91 -15.97 10.80 -9.13
CA MET A 91 -15.41 9.82 -10.07
C MET A 91 -15.25 8.44 -9.41
N PHE A 92 -14.92 8.39 -8.11
CA PHE A 92 -14.85 7.13 -7.38
C PHE A 92 -16.23 6.48 -7.24
N GLU A 93 -17.25 7.26 -6.88
CA GLU A 93 -18.63 6.78 -6.70
C GLU A 93 -19.28 6.35 -8.02
N SER A 94 -18.97 7.04 -9.11
CA SER A 94 -19.45 6.71 -10.47
C SER A 94 -18.66 5.59 -11.16
N GLY A 95 -17.49 5.23 -10.64
CA GLY A 95 -16.57 4.24 -11.21
C GLY A 95 -15.60 4.80 -12.27
N GLU A 96 -15.77 6.06 -12.70
CA GLU A 96 -14.92 6.72 -13.69
C GLU A 96 -13.45 6.82 -13.25
N LEU A 97 -13.20 6.94 -11.94
CA LEU A 97 -11.85 7.00 -11.39
C LEU A 97 -11.05 5.74 -11.72
N GLY A 98 -11.72 4.58 -11.86
CA GLY A 98 -11.09 3.33 -12.32
C GLY A 98 -10.41 3.52 -13.65
N SER A 99 -11.16 4.03 -14.64
CA SER A 99 -10.68 4.26 -15.99
C SER A 99 -9.49 5.23 -16.03
N VAL A 100 -9.59 6.35 -15.30
CA VAL A 100 -8.48 7.32 -15.20
C VAL A 100 -7.23 6.71 -14.58
N LEU A 101 -7.39 5.83 -13.60
CA LEU A 101 -6.29 5.11 -12.97
C LEU A 101 -5.79 3.90 -13.77
N GLY A 102 -6.39 3.59 -14.91
CA GLY A 102 -6.07 2.40 -15.71
C GLY A 102 -6.49 1.09 -15.03
N MET A 103 -7.51 1.13 -14.18
CA MET A 103 -8.02 0.02 -13.39
C MET A 103 -9.41 -0.37 -13.89
N ALA A 104 -9.60 -1.64 -14.22
CA ALA A 104 -10.94 -2.16 -14.48
C ALA A 104 -11.70 -2.27 -13.15
N GLU A 105 -12.93 -1.76 -13.12
CA GLU A 105 -13.79 -1.93 -11.95
C GLU A 105 -14.07 -3.42 -11.73
N PRO A 106 -13.93 -3.95 -10.49
CA PRO A 106 -14.13 -5.35 -10.25
C PRO A 106 -15.58 -5.76 -10.53
N ALA A 107 -15.74 -6.96 -11.11
CA ALA A 107 -17.05 -7.57 -11.24
C ALA A 107 -17.70 -7.67 -9.86
N GLY A 108 -18.99 -7.33 -9.75
CA GLY A 108 -19.76 -7.37 -8.51
C GLY A 108 -20.09 -8.78 -8.00
N LYS A 109 -19.16 -9.75 -8.12
CA LYS A 109 -19.29 -11.10 -7.58
C LYS A 109 -19.42 -10.99 -6.06
N LEU A 110 -20.43 -11.66 -5.50
CA LEU A 110 -20.56 -11.81 -4.05
C LEU A 110 -19.48 -12.79 -3.55
N PRO A 111 -18.64 -12.36 -2.59
CA PRO A 111 -17.63 -13.23 -1.99
C PRO A 111 -18.27 -14.21 -1.00
N ASP A 112 -17.63 -15.38 -0.82
CA ASP A 112 -17.92 -16.24 0.33
C ASP A 112 -17.19 -15.69 1.57
N ILE A 113 -17.93 -15.36 2.63
CA ILE A 113 -17.36 -14.83 3.88
C ILE A 113 -17.88 -15.69 5.03
N ALA A 114 -16.96 -16.25 5.82
CA ALA A 114 -17.30 -16.99 7.02
C ALA A 114 -17.10 -16.12 8.26
N ILE A 115 -18.13 -16.04 9.10
CA ILE A 115 -18.09 -15.33 10.38
C ILE A 115 -18.22 -16.36 11.51
N ASP A 116 -17.22 -16.41 12.39
CA ASP A 116 -17.25 -17.32 13.54
C ASP A 116 -18.42 -16.96 14.49
N PRO A 117 -19.03 -17.93 15.20
CA PRO A 117 -20.22 -17.69 16.03
C PRO A 117 -20.09 -16.52 17.01
N ALA A 118 -18.96 -16.43 17.73
CA ALA A 118 -18.72 -15.34 18.67
C ALA A 118 -18.66 -13.97 17.99
N ALA A 119 -18.12 -13.91 16.76
CA ALA A 119 -18.08 -12.67 15.99
C ALA A 119 -19.49 -12.31 15.47
N ALA A 120 -20.25 -13.32 15.06
CA ALA A 120 -21.62 -13.16 14.60
C ALA A 120 -22.53 -12.61 15.71
N ASP A 121 -22.40 -13.09 16.94
CA ASP A 121 -23.17 -12.60 18.09
C ASP A 121 -22.89 -11.13 18.38
N ILE A 122 -21.62 -10.71 18.38
CA ILE A 122 -21.23 -9.30 18.58
C ILE A 122 -21.84 -8.42 17.48
N MET A 123 -21.73 -8.85 16.23
CA MET A 123 -22.25 -8.11 15.08
C MET A 123 -23.78 -8.01 15.09
N ALA A 124 -24.48 -9.11 15.39
CA ALA A 124 -25.93 -9.14 15.50
C ALA A 124 -26.44 -8.20 16.59
N ASN A 125 -25.80 -8.20 17.76
CA ASN A 125 -26.12 -7.29 18.87
C ASN A 125 -25.87 -5.83 18.48
N ALA A 126 -24.78 -5.53 17.77
CA ALA A 126 -24.49 -4.18 17.29
C ALA A 126 -25.60 -3.65 16.35
N ILE A 127 -26.07 -4.47 15.41
CA ILE A 127 -27.18 -4.11 14.50
C ILE A 127 -28.49 -3.94 15.29
N GLN A 128 -28.80 -4.84 16.23
CA GLN A 128 -30.01 -4.71 17.05
C GLN A 128 -30.04 -3.41 17.86
N SER A 129 -28.87 -2.92 18.31
CA SER A 129 -28.75 -1.65 19.03
C SER A 129 -28.92 -0.42 18.13
N GLN A 130 -28.75 -0.56 16.81
CA GLN A 130 -28.83 0.53 15.82
C GLN A 130 -29.47 0.01 14.52
N PRO A 131 -30.80 -0.22 14.52
CA PRO A 131 -31.49 -0.93 13.45
C PRO A 131 -31.49 -0.19 12.09
N ASP A 132 -31.25 1.13 12.10
CA ASP A 132 -31.13 1.93 10.88
C ASP A 132 -29.76 1.81 10.20
N ASN A 133 -28.81 1.09 10.81
CA ASN A 133 -27.46 0.93 10.32
C ASN A 133 -27.21 -0.48 9.76
N ALA A 134 -26.25 -0.56 8.85
CA ALA A 134 -25.67 -1.79 8.34
C ALA A 134 -24.19 -1.87 8.74
N ILE A 135 -23.68 -3.10 8.85
CA ILE A 135 -22.24 -3.32 9.04
C ILE A 135 -21.57 -3.19 7.69
N HIS A 136 -20.71 -2.18 7.53
CA HIS A 136 -19.88 -1.98 6.36
C HIS A 136 -18.52 -2.62 6.59
N LEU A 137 -18.11 -3.51 5.69
CA LEU A 137 -16.78 -4.09 5.64
C LEU A 137 -16.03 -3.51 4.44
N LYS A 138 -14.85 -2.95 4.71
CA LYS A 138 -13.95 -2.40 3.69
C LYS A 138 -12.64 -3.16 3.68
N ILE A 139 -12.15 -3.46 2.48
CA ILE A 139 -10.84 -4.08 2.23
C ILE A 139 -10.14 -3.26 1.16
N ASN A 140 -9.16 -2.46 1.56
CA ASN A 140 -8.44 -1.58 0.65
C ASN A 140 -7.44 -2.36 -0.24
N ALA A 141 -6.76 -1.69 -1.16
CA ALA A 141 -5.81 -2.33 -2.07
C ALA A 141 -4.56 -2.90 -1.36
N SER A 142 -4.30 -2.51 -0.12
CA SER A 142 -3.25 -3.07 0.74
C SER A 142 -3.75 -4.21 1.64
N PHE A 143 -4.99 -4.67 1.44
CA PHE A 143 -5.64 -5.70 2.24
C PHE A 143 -5.82 -5.34 3.72
N GLU A 144 -5.89 -4.03 4.03
CA GLU A 144 -6.27 -3.58 5.36
C GLU A 144 -7.80 -3.61 5.49
N HIS A 145 -8.26 -4.23 6.57
CA HIS A 145 -9.67 -4.39 6.88
C HIS A 145 -10.14 -3.29 7.84
N SER A 146 -11.32 -2.73 7.56
CA SER A 146 -12.04 -1.92 8.53
C SER A 146 -13.51 -2.28 8.52
N MET A 147 -14.11 -2.21 9.71
CA MET A 147 -15.52 -2.47 9.92
C MET A 147 -16.15 -1.29 10.63
N SER A 148 -17.31 -0.85 10.14
CA SER A 148 -18.03 0.29 10.70
C SER A 148 -19.53 0.08 10.63
N LEU A 149 -20.26 0.65 11.58
CA LEU A 149 -21.72 0.66 11.60
C LEU A 149 -22.20 2.03 11.09
N ALA A 150 -22.92 2.03 9.98
CA ALA A 150 -23.39 3.27 9.34
C ALA A 150 -24.66 2.97 8.50
N PRO A 151 -25.44 3.99 8.11
CA PRO A 151 -26.62 3.79 7.28
C PRO A 151 -26.29 2.98 6.01
N PRO A 152 -27.22 2.13 5.53
CA PRO A 152 -27.08 1.41 4.27
C PRO A 152 -26.69 2.34 3.13
N ARG A 153 -25.74 1.89 2.29
CA ARG A 153 -25.29 2.65 1.12
C ARG A 153 -25.90 2.05 -0.15
N PRO A 154 -26.60 2.85 -0.98
CA PRO A 154 -27.06 2.39 -2.29
C PRO A 154 -25.90 1.88 -3.15
N GLY A 155 -26.13 0.79 -3.90
CA GLY A 155 -25.10 0.19 -4.77
C GLY A 155 -24.11 -0.74 -4.06
N SER A 156 -24.12 -0.81 -2.73
CA SER A 156 -23.34 -1.81 -1.98
C SER A 156 -23.83 -3.23 -2.28
N LEU A 157 -22.88 -4.16 -2.26
CA LEU A 157 -23.13 -5.59 -2.28
C LEU A 157 -23.43 -6.06 -0.87
N THR A 158 -24.50 -6.85 -0.72
CA THR A 158 -24.90 -7.43 0.56
C THR A 158 -24.50 -8.89 0.61
N VAL A 159 -23.64 -9.23 1.56
CA VAL A 159 -23.20 -10.61 1.83
C VAL A 159 -23.82 -11.08 3.14
N VAL A 160 -24.54 -12.19 3.09
CA VAL A 160 -25.18 -12.81 4.26
C VAL A 160 -24.34 -13.98 4.73
N SER A 161 -23.92 -13.97 6.00
CA SER A 161 -23.20 -15.06 6.64
C SER A 161 -23.87 -15.39 7.98
N GLY A 162 -24.68 -16.45 7.99
CA GLY A 162 -25.48 -16.82 9.16
C GLY A 162 -26.47 -15.71 9.55
N PRO A 163 -26.47 -15.21 10.79
CA PRO A 163 -27.40 -14.17 11.23
C PRO A 163 -26.94 -12.74 10.86
N VAL A 164 -25.76 -12.58 10.24
CA VAL A 164 -25.16 -11.27 9.96
C VAL A 164 -25.23 -10.95 8.48
N SER A 165 -25.54 -9.68 8.18
CA SER A 165 -25.47 -9.09 6.84
C SER A 165 -24.39 -8.02 6.80
N LEU A 166 -23.45 -8.15 5.87
CA LEU A 166 -22.36 -7.21 5.61
C LEU A 166 -22.61 -6.44 4.31
N GLN A 167 -22.36 -5.14 4.30
CA GLN A 167 -22.30 -4.31 3.10
C GLN A 167 -20.85 -4.07 2.68
N LEU A 168 -20.56 -4.29 1.40
CA LEU A 168 -19.26 -4.08 0.79
C LEU A 168 -19.42 -3.27 -0.49
N ASP A 169 -18.44 -2.41 -0.79
CA ASP A 169 -18.26 -1.92 -2.15
C ASP A 169 -17.64 -3.02 -3.05
N ARG A 170 -17.68 -2.81 -4.36
CA ARG A 170 -17.19 -3.79 -5.35
C ARG A 170 -15.69 -4.08 -5.22
N TRP A 171 -14.89 -3.08 -4.84
CA TRP A 171 -13.46 -3.25 -4.59
C TRP A 171 -13.20 -4.16 -3.39
N SER A 172 -13.90 -3.92 -2.28
CA SER A 172 -13.82 -4.72 -1.07
C SER A 172 -14.30 -6.15 -1.32
N ALA A 173 -15.44 -6.32 -2.02
CA ALA A 173 -15.97 -7.62 -2.38
C ALA A 173 -15.00 -8.46 -3.21
N SER A 174 -14.30 -7.84 -4.17
CA SER A 174 -13.29 -8.52 -4.99
C SER A 174 -12.09 -9.06 -4.21
N ARG A 175 -11.88 -8.60 -2.97
CA ARG A 175 -10.78 -8.97 -2.08
C ARG A 175 -11.22 -9.82 -0.89
N ALA A 176 -12.50 -10.20 -0.81
CA ALA A 176 -13.09 -10.82 0.36
C ALA A 176 -13.43 -12.31 0.18
N ASP A 177 -13.18 -12.91 -0.99
CA ASP A 177 -13.58 -14.30 -1.25
C ASP A 177 -12.82 -15.29 -0.34
N GLY A 178 -13.54 -16.10 0.44
CA GLY A 178 -12.97 -16.97 1.46
C GLY A 178 -12.51 -16.27 2.74
N LEU A 179 -12.85 -14.99 2.95
CA LEU A 179 -12.52 -14.24 4.16
C LEU A 179 -13.12 -14.92 5.40
N ARG A 180 -12.34 -15.04 6.47
CA ARG A 180 -12.81 -15.51 7.78
C ARG A 180 -12.70 -14.41 8.82
N VAL A 181 -13.81 -14.08 9.48
CA VAL A 181 -13.88 -13.08 10.53
C VAL A 181 -14.05 -13.75 11.89
N ARG A 182 -13.14 -13.45 12.82
CA ARG A 182 -13.08 -14.07 14.15
C ARG A 182 -12.96 -12.99 15.22
N VAL A 183 -13.29 -13.33 16.46
CA VAL A 183 -13.03 -12.43 17.60
C VAL A 183 -11.60 -12.67 18.09
N ARG A 184 -10.89 -11.59 18.38
CA ARG A 184 -9.63 -11.62 19.11
C ARG A 184 -9.77 -10.77 20.36
N GLU A 185 -9.44 -11.36 21.49
CA GLU A 185 -9.29 -10.62 22.73
C GLU A 185 -7.92 -9.94 22.76
N SER A 186 -7.92 -8.69 23.20
CA SER A 186 -6.71 -7.91 23.42
C SER A 186 -6.79 -7.21 24.76
N LEU A 187 -5.64 -6.74 25.25
CA LEU A 187 -5.55 -5.94 26.47
C LEU A 187 -6.33 -4.60 26.37
N GLN A 188 -6.68 -4.16 25.16
CA GLN A 188 -7.44 -2.93 24.89
C GLN A 188 -8.94 -3.20 24.64
N GLY A 189 -9.40 -4.45 24.72
CA GLY A 189 -10.78 -4.86 24.48
C GLY A 189 -10.92 -6.00 23.45
N GLN A 190 -12.16 -6.35 23.11
CA GLN A 190 -12.49 -7.27 22.03
C GLN A 190 -12.41 -6.56 20.68
N GLY A 191 -11.74 -7.18 19.71
CA GLY A 191 -11.69 -6.73 18.31
C GLY A 191 -11.91 -7.88 17.34
N PHE A 192 -12.02 -7.55 16.06
CA PHE A 192 -12.11 -8.56 15.00
C PHE A 192 -10.73 -8.86 14.43
N ASN A 193 -10.47 -10.14 14.18
CA ASN A 193 -9.36 -10.62 13.38
C ASN A 193 -9.88 -11.08 12.02
N PHE A 194 -9.18 -10.70 10.96
CA PHE A 194 -9.53 -11.01 9.58
C PHE A 194 -8.47 -11.91 8.98
N ASP A 195 -8.85 -13.13 8.64
CA ASP A 195 -8.00 -14.06 7.92
C ASP A 195 -8.44 -14.05 6.44
N ASN A 196 -7.66 -13.35 5.62
CA ASN A 196 -7.96 -13.10 4.22
C ASN A 196 -6.99 -13.88 3.32
N PRO A 197 -7.44 -14.98 2.67
CA PRO A 197 -6.57 -15.81 1.83
C PRO A 197 -6.13 -15.10 0.54
N ASN A 198 -6.77 -13.98 0.19
CA ASN A 198 -6.44 -13.21 -1.01
C ASN A 198 -5.30 -12.20 -0.77
N ALA A 199 -4.93 -11.95 0.49
CA ALA A 199 -3.86 -11.03 0.82
C ALA A 199 -2.50 -11.61 0.36
N PRO A 200 -1.62 -10.79 -0.27
CA PRO A 200 -0.28 -11.24 -0.62
C PRO A 200 0.47 -11.75 0.62
N PRO A 201 1.18 -12.89 0.52
CA PRO A 201 1.83 -13.52 1.66
C PRO A 201 2.86 -12.57 2.28
N PRO A 202 3.03 -12.58 3.62
CA PRO A 202 4.00 -11.72 4.30
C PRO A 202 5.41 -11.83 3.71
N VAL A 203 6.18 -10.74 3.76
CA VAL A 203 7.59 -10.75 3.37
C VAL A 203 8.33 -11.79 4.22
N LYS A 204 9.03 -12.71 3.56
CA LYS A 204 9.79 -13.77 4.22
C LYS A 204 11.09 -13.20 4.78
N THR A 205 11.56 -13.75 5.88
CA THR A 205 12.90 -13.48 6.39
C THR A 205 13.89 -14.45 5.75
N MET A 206 15.08 -13.96 5.41
CA MET A 206 16.22 -14.77 5.00
C MET A 206 17.42 -14.45 5.87
N THR A 207 18.17 -15.46 6.34
CA THR A 207 19.41 -15.25 7.08
C THR A 207 20.61 -15.06 6.15
N VAL A 208 21.71 -14.52 6.67
CA VAL A 208 22.96 -14.38 5.91
C VAL A 208 23.59 -15.72 5.56
N GLN A 209 23.37 -16.77 6.36
CA GLN A 209 23.79 -18.14 6.07
C GLN A 209 23.00 -18.75 4.93
N GLU A 210 21.68 -18.51 4.87
CA GLU A 210 20.85 -18.96 3.75
C GLU A 210 21.27 -18.29 2.44
N LEU A 211 21.55 -16.99 2.48
CA LEU A 211 22.06 -16.24 1.32
C LEU A 211 23.43 -16.77 0.89
N LYS A 212 24.35 -17.00 1.84
CA LYS A 212 25.67 -17.58 1.55
C LYS A 212 25.55 -18.96 0.92
N ALA A 213 24.67 -19.81 1.44
CA ALA A 213 24.43 -21.12 0.86
C ALA A 213 23.88 -21.04 -0.56
N ALA A 214 23.06 -20.04 -0.90
CA ALA A 214 22.61 -19.78 -2.26
C ALA A 214 23.78 -19.39 -3.18
N PHE A 215 24.66 -18.49 -2.74
CA PHE A 215 25.87 -18.14 -3.48
C PHE A 215 26.83 -19.32 -3.67
N ASP A 216 26.99 -20.18 -2.67
CA ASP A 216 27.84 -21.37 -2.77
C ASP A 216 27.31 -22.40 -3.77
N ARG A 217 25.98 -22.42 -3.98
CA ARG A 217 25.33 -23.18 -5.06
C ARG A 217 25.37 -22.48 -6.42
N HIS A 218 26.08 -21.36 -6.54
CA HIS A 218 26.18 -20.52 -7.73
C HIS A 218 24.82 -20.01 -8.23
N GLU A 219 23.85 -19.86 -7.32
CA GLU A 219 22.58 -19.21 -7.62
C GLU A 219 22.81 -17.70 -7.78
N THR A 220 22.11 -17.08 -8.73
CA THR A 220 22.17 -15.64 -8.97
C THR A 220 20.84 -14.99 -8.59
N PRO A 221 20.54 -14.85 -7.29
CA PRO A 221 19.25 -14.32 -6.86
C PRO A 221 19.06 -12.86 -7.32
N TRP A 222 17.80 -12.43 -7.37
CA TRP A 222 17.45 -11.02 -7.49
C TRP A 222 17.71 -10.31 -6.16
N LEU A 223 18.99 -10.05 -5.88
CA LEU A 223 19.46 -9.39 -4.67
C LEU A 223 19.62 -7.88 -4.91
N PHE A 224 18.92 -7.07 -4.13
CA PHE A 224 18.91 -5.62 -4.22
C PHE A 224 19.32 -4.94 -2.91
N ASP A 225 20.25 -3.98 -3.03
CA ASP A 225 20.74 -3.17 -1.94
C ASP A 225 20.06 -1.80 -1.91
N VAL A 226 19.22 -1.58 -0.90
CA VAL A 226 18.43 -0.35 -0.77
C VAL A 226 19.14 0.78 -0.02
N ARG A 227 20.45 0.64 0.24
CA ARG A 227 21.27 1.70 0.87
C ARG A 227 21.62 2.83 -0.11
N GLY A 228 22.24 3.90 0.39
CA GLY A 228 22.78 4.97 -0.46
C GLY A 228 24.08 4.57 -1.18
N ASP A 229 24.50 5.35 -2.16
CA ASP A 229 25.76 5.11 -2.90
C ASP A 229 26.99 5.12 -1.98
N ASP A 230 27.07 6.08 -1.05
CA ASP A 230 28.20 6.19 -0.10
C ASP A 230 28.32 4.96 0.80
N GLU A 231 27.17 4.43 1.26
CA GLU A 231 27.11 3.21 2.07
C GLU A 231 27.56 1.97 1.26
N ARG A 232 27.17 1.89 -0.02
CA ARG A 232 27.56 0.80 -0.93
C ARG A 232 29.02 0.85 -1.30
N ALA A 233 29.59 2.05 -1.45
CA ALA A 233 31.01 2.24 -1.70
C ALA A 233 31.87 1.76 -0.53
N THR A 234 31.34 1.83 0.69
CA THR A 234 32.04 1.37 1.91
C THR A 234 32.01 -0.15 2.04
N ALA A 235 30.85 -0.76 1.83
CA ALA A 235 30.67 -2.20 1.94
C ALA A 235 29.60 -2.67 0.96
N SER A 236 29.82 -3.79 0.26
CA SER A 236 28.86 -4.36 -0.68
C SER A 236 28.90 -5.88 -0.66
N LEU A 237 27.80 -6.51 -1.06
CA LEU A 237 27.72 -7.96 -1.21
C LEU A 237 28.00 -8.36 -2.66
N PRO A 238 28.63 -9.53 -2.91
CA PRO A 238 28.74 -10.08 -4.26
C PRO A 238 27.36 -10.18 -4.94
N ALA A 239 27.30 -9.87 -6.24
CA ALA A 239 26.08 -9.92 -7.07
C ALA A 239 24.90 -9.02 -6.62
N ALA A 240 25.08 -8.17 -5.60
CA ALA A 240 24.07 -7.20 -5.20
C ALA A 240 23.90 -6.10 -6.25
N ARG A 241 22.65 -5.84 -6.62
CA ARG A 241 22.30 -4.74 -7.53
C ARG A 241 21.90 -3.51 -6.70
N PRO A 242 22.36 -2.29 -7.06
CA PRO A 242 21.94 -1.09 -6.35
C PRO A 242 20.44 -0.84 -6.56
N TRP A 243 19.74 -0.39 -5.53
CA TRP A 243 18.35 0.03 -5.68
C TRP A 243 18.27 1.45 -6.26
N ASN A 244 18.08 1.52 -7.58
CA ASN A 244 17.96 2.75 -8.36
C ASN A 244 16.79 2.61 -9.38
N GLU A 245 16.60 3.62 -10.23
CA GLU A 245 15.52 3.60 -11.23
C GLU A 245 15.58 2.39 -12.19
N ASP A 246 16.78 1.98 -12.61
CA ASP A 246 16.94 0.82 -13.48
C ASP A 246 16.51 -0.47 -12.78
N SER A 247 16.89 -0.64 -11.52
CA SER A 247 16.46 -1.77 -10.71
C SER A 247 14.96 -1.77 -10.44
N VAL A 248 14.35 -0.59 -10.23
CA VAL A 248 12.89 -0.46 -10.11
C VAL A 248 12.21 -0.91 -11.41
N ARG A 249 12.64 -0.39 -12.56
CA ARG A 249 12.13 -0.81 -13.87
C ARG A 249 12.32 -2.30 -14.12
N ALA A 250 13.47 -2.85 -13.74
CA ALA A 250 13.76 -4.27 -13.88
C ALA A 250 12.81 -5.11 -13.02
N VAL A 251 12.61 -4.74 -11.74
CA VAL A 251 11.68 -5.45 -10.86
C VAL A 251 10.24 -5.35 -11.36
N ASP A 252 9.78 -4.16 -11.74
CA ASP A 252 8.42 -3.96 -12.24
C ASP A 252 8.10 -4.79 -13.50
N ALA A 253 9.13 -5.26 -14.23
CA ALA A 253 8.99 -6.16 -15.38
C ALA A 253 9.07 -7.66 -15.03
N LEU A 254 9.34 -8.04 -13.78
CA LEU A 254 9.43 -9.44 -13.35
C LEU A 254 8.03 -10.04 -13.08
N PRO A 255 7.88 -11.36 -13.28
CA PRO A 255 6.71 -12.08 -12.76
C PRO A 255 6.56 -11.90 -11.23
N PRO A 256 5.34 -11.66 -10.70
CA PRO A 256 5.13 -11.39 -9.26
C PRO A 256 5.55 -12.50 -8.30
N ASP A 257 5.73 -13.73 -8.78
CA ASP A 257 6.20 -14.90 -8.02
C ASP A 257 7.73 -15.10 -8.10
N THR A 258 8.45 -14.23 -8.80
CA THR A 258 9.92 -14.25 -8.87
C THR A 258 10.51 -14.03 -7.47
N PRO A 259 11.45 -14.88 -7.01
CA PRO A 259 12.15 -14.66 -5.74
C PRO A 259 12.98 -13.37 -5.79
N ILE A 260 12.65 -12.39 -4.95
CA ILE A 260 13.37 -11.12 -4.83
C ILE A 260 13.82 -10.91 -3.39
N ILE A 261 15.08 -10.56 -3.20
CA ILE A 261 15.71 -10.34 -1.91
C ILE A 261 16.11 -8.87 -1.80
N PHE A 262 15.61 -8.19 -0.79
CA PHE A 262 16.06 -6.85 -0.42
C PHE A 262 16.93 -6.92 0.83
N PHE A 263 18.01 -6.13 0.85
CA PHE A 263 18.79 -5.91 2.06
C PHE A 263 19.19 -4.44 2.21
N CYS A 264 19.46 -4.05 3.45
CA CYS A 264 20.03 -2.75 3.78
C CYS A 264 21.09 -2.92 4.86
N HIS A 265 21.30 -1.92 5.71
CA HIS A 265 22.28 -2.02 6.79
C HIS A 265 21.88 -3.08 7.83
N ARG A 266 20.64 -3.03 8.36
CA ARG A 266 20.15 -3.90 9.45
C ARG A 266 18.75 -4.51 9.23
N GLY A 267 18.20 -4.39 8.03
CA GLY A 267 16.91 -5.00 7.64
C GLY A 267 15.68 -4.07 7.66
N GLY A 268 15.75 -2.87 8.26
CA GLY A 268 14.58 -1.97 8.36
C GLY A 268 14.13 -1.35 7.02
N ARG A 269 15.06 -0.71 6.28
CA ARG A 269 14.76 -0.09 4.98
C ARG A 269 14.37 -1.12 3.92
N SER A 270 15.01 -2.29 3.96
CA SER A 270 14.75 -3.39 3.03
C SER A 270 13.39 -4.05 3.28
N LEU A 271 12.95 -4.16 4.55
CA LEU A 271 11.58 -4.60 4.85
C LEU A 271 10.55 -3.62 4.27
N ALA A 272 10.77 -2.30 4.42
CA ALA A 272 9.87 -1.31 3.84
C ALA A 272 9.82 -1.39 2.30
N ALA A 273 10.97 -1.60 1.64
CA ALA A 273 11.03 -1.82 0.20
C ALA A 273 10.27 -3.10 -0.23
N ALA A 274 10.48 -4.21 0.49
CA ALA A 274 9.77 -5.46 0.22
C ALA A 274 8.26 -5.31 0.44
N GLU A 275 7.81 -4.70 1.53
CA GLU A 275 6.38 -4.46 1.80
C GLU A 275 5.71 -3.61 0.71
N ARG A 276 6.44 -2.65 0.12
CA ARG A 276 5.95 -1.88 -1.03
C ARG A 276 5.61 -2.78 -2.23
N TYR A 277 6.47 -3.75 -2.54
CA TYR A 277 6.21 -4.71 -3.62
C TYR A 277 5.16 -5.75 -3.24
N ARG A 278 5.11 -6.15 -1.96
CA ARG A 278 4.07 -7.06 -1.46
C ARG A 278 2.69 -6.46 -1.72
N ARG A 279 2.49 -5.17 -1.42
CA ARG A 279 1.23 -4.45 -1.70
C ARG A 279 0.89 -4.39 -3.18
N ARG A 280 1.90 -4.39 -4.07
CA ARG A 280 1.72 -4.46 -5.53
C ARG A 280 1.45 -5.88 -6.04
N GLY A 281 1.32 -6.87 -5.16
CA GLY A 281 0.95 -8.25 -5.51
C GLY A 281 2.13 -9.21 -5.68
N TYR A 282 3.37 -8.78 -5.39
CA TYR A 282 4.52 -9.69 -5.40
C TYR A 282 4.42 -10.67 -4.22
N THR A 283 4.62 -11.95 -4.49
CA THR A 283 4.33 -13.05 -3.55
C THR A 283 5.58 -13.75 -3.02
N ASN A 284 6.75 -13.49 -3.61
CA ASN A 284 7.97 -14.21 -3.32
C ASN A 284 9.11 -13.27 -2.89
N LEU A 285 8.85 -12.52 -1.82
CA LEU A 285 9.74 -11.46 -1.34
C LEU A 285 10.48 -11.88 -0.07
N TYR A 286 11.74 -11.47 0.02
CA TYR A 286 12.61 -11.74 1.15
C TYR A 286 13.26 -10.45 1.66
N ASN A 287 13.32 -10.33 2.99
CA ASN A 287 14.15 -9.35 3.69
C ASN A 287 15.35 -10.06 4.32
N LEU A 288 16.57 -9.62 3.99
CA LEU A 288 17.78 -10.17 4.60
C LEU A 288 17.90 -9.68 6.05
N THR A 289 17.69 -10.60 7.00
CA THR A 289 17.75 -10.33 8.44
C THR A 289 19.16 -9.92 8.84
N GLY A 290 19.27 -8.82 9.59
CA GLY A 290 20.56 -8.28 10.03
C GLY A 290 21.34 -7.54 8.94
N GLY A 291 20.93 -7.63 7.67
CA GLY A 291 21.50 -6.90 6.55
C GLY A 291 22.99 -7.17 6.34
N ILE A 292 23.71 -6.17 5.84
CA ILE A 292 25.15 -6.29 5.60
C ILE A 292 25.98 -6.34 6.89
N ASP A 293 25.50 -5.77 8.01
CA ASP A 293 26.23 -5.84 9.30
C ASP A 293 26.31 -7.29 9.80
N ALA A 294 25.22 -8.05 9.70
CA ALA A 294 25.23 -9.48 10.01
C ALA A 294 26.12 -10.28 9.04
N TRP A 295 26.14 -9.91 7.74
CA TRP A 295 27.01 -10.57 6.77
C TRP A 295 28.49 -10.41 7.14
N SER A 296 28.91 -9.19 7.46
CA SER A 296 30.28 -8.89 7.89
C SER A 296 30.69 -9.65 9.15
N ARG A 297 29.77 -9.80 10.11
CA ARG A 297 30.07 -10.47 11.38
C ARG A 297 30.09 -11.99 11.29
N GLU A 298 29.25 -12.56 10.44
CA GLU A 298 28.92 -13.99 10.49
C GLU A 298 29.42 -14.78 9.26
N ILE A 299 29.66 -14.11 8.13
CA ILE A 299 29.98 -14.76 6.84
C ILE A 299 31.34 -14.34 6.29
N ASP A 300 31.60 -13.03 6.20
CA ASP A 300 32.80 -12.50 5.55
C ASP A 300 33.29 -11.24 6.26
N ASP A 301 34.28 -11.41 7.14
CA ASP A 301 34.88 -10.33 7.94
C ASP A 301 35.72 -9.33 7.11
N SER A 302 35.97 -9.63 5.83
CA SER A 302 36.60 -8.69 4.91
C SER A 302 35.66 -7.57 4.45
N VAL A 303 34.34 -7.77 4.57
CA VAL A 303 33.33 -6.74 4.29
C VAL A 303 33.27 -5.76 5.46
N PRO A 304 33.55 -4.45 5.28
CA PRO A 304 33.63 -3.50 6.38
C PRO A 304 32.31 -3.33 7.16
N ILE A 305 32.44 -3.19 8.47
CA ILE A 305 31.36 -2.76 9.38
C ILE A 305 31.45 -1.25 9.58
N TYR A 306 30.31 -0.55 9.62
CA TYR A 306 30.24 0.90 9.80
C TYR A 306 28.99 1.36 10.56
#